data_AF-A0A3M1CJC8-F1
#
_entry.id   AF-A0A3M1CJC8-F1
#
_cell.length_a   1.000
_cell.length_b   1.000
_cell.length_c   1.000
_cell.angle_alpha   90.00
_cell.angle_beta   90.00
_cell.angle_gamma   90.00
#
_symmetry.space_group_name_H-M   'P 1'
#
loop_
_entity.id
_entity.type
_entity.pdbx_description
1 polymer ?
#
loop_
_entity_poly.entity_id
_entity_poly.type
_entity_poly.pdbx_seq_one_letter_code
_entity_poly.pdbx_strand_id
1 'polypeptide(L)'
;MDPWRGLDELDAWRDLAPEAAVALRRGEGGPARAMLHRWAVAADAERVSGCLAALATADLQPTPQAWTMTMVAAPDLSVPLPTDWRSQVHARADPARRTGDPLAWALVELATLGGLNDAIFRQPWQAERFAVDRDADEAMAGLWAAWADGSILGRRQEWEDATLPAVIGAFSSVLRGRGIPERRRHVAVDDAREGCFYTLLGADDASASWRELAVRVLETAGPDPVEALATALPSSSHDLVARCAVTRGYGPATARLAWGPDSDALVQARNLSRQLRDRPDSLGRMLELHLLTRLVDRWASPACTAPERSWNVIVNNRGRARARLRAVLRRAPADWLVERLVALPGLAARTRRAAARFGRDWVWQALQHGLTLEDSRLLDPECRVGVGFTPYTDDQRAQLRAWACSVVLKGRLPHLLAWVYREGRQDVDLKDATWGRLLKDEIPAKLRSPVSGGPRNAGLQRLRAELYDLLPEALDDLLPVIRAVAGLQYRPRRTGPAFAAAIAPAVHPQVPPPHKQIRRYIAHAAAAVEPIEAFVRHHGDGP
;
A
#
# COMPACT_ATOMS: atom_id res chain seq x y z
N MET A 1 13.26 9.01 26.67
CA MET A 1 14.07 9.53 25.55
C MET A 1 13.52 10.91 25.24
N ASP A 2 14.37 11.91 25.17
CA ASP A 2 13.94 13.29 24.96
C ASP A 2 13.47 13.47 23.50
N PRO A 3 12.15 13.63 23.22
CA PRO A 3 11.64 13.82 21.87
C PRO A 3 12.09 15.18 21.28
N TRP A 4 12.70 16.05 22.09
CA TRP A 4 13.25 17.34 21.70
C TRP A 4 14.60 17.25 20.97
N ARG A 5 15.34 16.12 21.05
CA ARG A 5 16.60 15.93 20.30
C ARG A 5 16.45 16.05 18.78
N GLY A 6 15.25 15.80 18.25
CA GLY A 6 14.97 15.98 16.81
C GLY A 6 14.93 17.44 16.35
N LEU A 7 14.81 18.39 17.28
CA LEU A 7 14.81 19.83 16.99
C LEU A 7 16.21 20.46 17.15
N ASP A 8 17.16 19.76 17.78
CA ASP A 8 18.57 20.19 17.82
C ASP A 8 19.22 20.13 16.42
N GLU A 9 18.74 19.24 15.55
CA GLU A 9 19.18 19.13 14.15
C GLU A 9 18.57 20.21 13.24
N LEU A 10 17.60 21.00 13.73
CA LEU A 10 16.89 21.97 12.91
C LEU A 10 17.83 23.07 12.38
N ASP A 11 18.75 23.54 13.23
CA ASP A 11 19.73 24.55 12.82
C ASP A 11 20.75 23.95 11.82
N ALA A 12 21.17 22.70 12.01
CA ALA A 12 22.01 22.00 11.04
C ALA A 12 21.30 21.82 9.68
N TRP A 13 20.01 21.47 9.66
CA TRP A 13 19.25 21.36 8.42
C TRP A 13 19.08 22.72 7.73
N ARG A 14 18.88 23.80 8.51
CA ARG A 14 18.78 25.17 7.96
C ARG A 14 20.08 25.60 7.29
N ASP A 15 21.23 25.25 7.87
CA ASP A 15 22.53 25.59 7.30
C ASP A 15 22.83 24.77 6.03
N LEU A 16 22.41 23.50 5.98
CA LEU A 16 22.63 22.61 4.82
C LEU A 16 21.63 22.82 3.66
N ALA A 17 20.43 23.32 3.93
CA ALA A 17 19.35 23.39 2.95
C ALA A 17 19.66 24.24 1.71
N PRO A 18 20.33 25.41 1.80
CA PRO A 18 20.66 26.20 0.61
C PRO A 18 21.59 25.45 -0.35
N GLU A 19 22.63 24.80 0.17
CA GLU A 19 23.57 24.01 -0.63
C GLU A 19 22.86 22.80 -1.25
N ALA A 20 22.01 22.11 -0.47
CA ALA A 20 21.23 20.99 -0.95
C ALA A 20 20.21 21.39 -2.04
N ALA A 21 19.60 22.57 -1.93
CA ALA A 21 18.69 23.11 -2.95
C ALA A 21 19.43 23.44 -4.25
N VAL A 22 20.63 24.04 -4.16
CA VAL A 22 21.47 24.30 -5.34
C VAL A 22 21.90 23.00 -6.03
N ALA A 23 22.36 22.00 -5.26
CA ALA A 23 22.71 20.69 -5.78
C ALA A 23 21.51 20.01 -6.45
N LEU A 24 20.34 20.04 -5.79
CA LEU A 24 19.12 19.43 -6.31
C LEU A 24 18.66 20.06 -7.64
N ARG A 25 18.78 21.38 -7.81
CA ARG A 25 18.52 22.06 -9.10
C ARG A 25 19.46 21.63 -10.22
N ARG A 26 20.68 21.19 -9.88
CA ARG A 26 21.66 20.64 -10.84
C ARG A 26 21.44 19.15 -11.14
N GLY A 27 20.41 18.54 -10.55
CA GLY A 27 20.14 17.11 -10.67
C GLY A 27 20.90 16.24 -9.66
N GLU A 28 21.64 16.85 -8.73
CA GLU A 28 22.41 16.15 -7.70
C GLU A 28 21.55 15.96 -6.43
N GLY A 29 20.77 14.87 -6.40
CA GLY A 29 19.84 14.59 -5.29
C GLY A 29 20.48 14.11 -3.98
N GLY A 30 21.79 13.84 -3.96
CA GLY A 30 22.51 13.27 -2.81
C GLY A 30 22.38 14.09 -1.52
N PRO A 31 22.73 15.39 -1.53
CA PRO A 31 22.62 16.25 -0.34
C PRO A 31 21.17 16.38 0.17
N ALA A 32 20.20 16.56 -0.73
CA ALA A 32 18.78 16.62 -0.36
C ALA A 32 18.31 15.30 0.27
N ARG A 33 18.73 14.15 -0.26
CA ARG A 33 18.41 12.83 0.31
C ARG A 33 19.01 12.65 1.71
N ALA A 34 20.22 13.14 1.96
CA ALA A 34 20.86 13.07 3.28
C ALA A 34 20.06 13.82 4.36
N MET A 35 19.47 14.98 4.01
CA MET A 35 18.56 15.69 4.92
C MET A 35 17.31 14.87 5.26
N LEU A 36 16.85 14.01 4.36
CA LEU A 36 15.68 13.16 4.56
C LEU A 36 15.96 11.87 5.34
N HIS A 37 17.11 11.71 6.00
CA HIS A 37 17.51 10.47 6.69
C HIS A 37 16.50 9.96 7.74
N ARG A 38 15.64 10.84 8.29
CA ARG A 38 14.56 10.46 9.22
C ARG A 38 13.35 9.83 8.50
N TRP A 39 13.27 9.90 7.18
CA TRP A 39 12.32 9.11 6.40
C TRP A 39 12.94 7.75 6.08
N ALA A 40 12.29 6.65 6.49
CA ALA A 40 12.69 5.29 6.13
C ALA A 40 12.78 5.10 4.60
N VAL A 41 11.96 5.80 3.82
CA VAL A 41 12.05 5.76 2.35
C VAL A 41 13.37 6.35 1.82
N ALA A 42 14.09 7.21 2.56
CA ALA A 42 15.37 7.79 2.13
C ALA A 42 16.50 6.76 1.92
N ALA A 43 16.36 5.57 2.51
CA ALA A 43 17.24 4.44 2.23
C ALA A 43 17.05 3.87 0.80
N ASP A 44 15.90 4.11 0.17
CA ASP A 44 15.59 3.72 -1.20
C ASP A 44 15.89 4.90 -2.15
N ALA A 45 17.13 4.96 -2.62
CA ALA A 45 17.63 6.06 -3.42
C ALA A 45 16.84 6.26 -4.72
N GLU A 46 16.40 5.17 -5.36
CA GLU A 46 15.65 5.21 -6.61
C GLU A 46 14.28 5.86 -6.41
N ARG A 47 13.51 5.38 -5.41
CA ARG A 47 12.16 5.92 -5.14
C ARG A 47 12.19 7.38 -4.69
N VAL A 48 13.17 7.76 -3.87
CA VAL A 48 13.28 9.13 -3.39
C VAL A 48 13.76 10.09 -4.48
N SER A 49 14.59 9.62 -5.42
CA SER A 49 15.05 10.45 -6.54
C SER A 49 13.87 11.01 -7.35
N GLY A 50 12.85 10.20 -7.63
CA GLY A 50 11.64 10.67 -8.34
C GLY A 50 10.89 11.77 -7.57
N CYS A 51 10.76 11.64 -6.25
CA CYS A 51 10.13 12.66 -5.41
C CYS A 51 10.97 13.95 -5.31
N LEU A 52 12.29 13.82 -5.23
CA LEU A 52 13.21 14.97 -5.20
C LEU A 52 13.22 15.72 -6.54
N ALA A 53 13.16 15.00 -7.66
CA ALA A 53 12.99 15.61 -8.98
C ALA A 53 11.67 16.37 -9.09
N ALA A 54 10.56 15.79 -8.62
CA ALA A 54 9.27 16.47 -8.58
C ALA A 54 9.32 17.74 -7.70
N LEU A 55 9.97 17.66 -6.54
CA LEU A 55 10.19 18.80 -5.64
C LEU A 55 11.00 19.92 -6.31
N ALA A 56 12.07 19.58 -7.04
CA ALA A 56 12.93 20.54 -7.72
C ALA A 56 12.19 21.37 -8.79
N THR A 57 11.14 20.79 -9.38
CA THR A 57 10.30 21.42 -10.42
C THR A 57 8.98 21.97 -9.89
N ALA A 58 8.67 21.78 -8.61
CA ALA A 58 7.41 22.21 -8.03
C ALA A 58 7.36 23.75 -7.92
N ASP A 59 6.21 24.33 -8.26
CA ASP A 59 5.92 25.75 -8.02
C ASP A 59 5.59 25.96 -6.55
N LEU A 60 6.62 25.92 -5.69
CA LEU A 60 6.47 26.01 -4.24
C LEU A 60 6.04 27.41 -3.81
N GLN A 61 4.93 27.48 -3.07
CA GLN A 61 4.33 28.73 -2.61
C GLN A 61 4.34 28.84 -1.08
N PRO A 62 5.53 28.88 -0.43
CA PRO A 62 5.63 28.90 1.02
C PRO A 62 4.97 30.15 1.58
N THR A 63 4.09 29.96 2.57
CA THR A 63 3.62 31.08 3.38
C THR A 63 4.59 31.29 4.55
N PRO A 64 4.96 32.54 4.88
CA PRO A 64 5.82 32.81 6.02
C PRO A 64 5.06 32.49 7.32
N GLN A 65 5.24 31.27 7.82
CA GLN A 65 4.57 30.79 9.03
C GLN A 65 5.52 29.90 9.83
N ALA A 66 5.56 30.11 11.14
CA ALA A 66 6.47 29.40 12.03
C ALA A 66 5.82 28.14 12.59
N TRP A 67 6.55 27.02 12.50
CA TRP A 67 6.34 25.91 13.41
C TRP A 67 6.74 26.32 14.82
N THR A 68 6.00 25.88 15.81
CA THR A 68 6.59 25.64 17.13
C THR A 68 5.99 24.34 17.61
N MET A 69 6.66 23.66 18.50
CA MET A 69 6.10 22.45 19.09
C MET A 69 6.36 22.50 20.57
N THR A 70 5.32 22.26 21.36
CA THR A 70 5.45 21.66 22.68
C THR A 70 4.93 20.27 22.52
N MET A 71 5.87 19.37 22.25
CA MET A 71 5.59 17.97 22.49
C MET A 71 5.47 17.84 24.00
N VAL A 72 4.24 17.71 24.48
CA VAL A 72 4.00 17.10 25.79
C VAL A 72 4.79 15.80 25.74
N ALA A 73 5.74 15.64 26.68
CA ALA A 73 6.59 14.45 26.79
C ALA A 73 5.77 13.21 26.47
N ALA A 74 6.34 12.28 25.67
CA ALA A 74 5.67 11.07 25.18
C ALA A 74 4.61 10.65 26.19
N PRO A 75 3.30 10.82 25.87
CA PRO A 75 2.27 10.80 26.88
C PRO A 75 2.47 9.52 27.66
N ASP A 76 2.68 9.65 28.96
CA ASP A 76 2.41 8.53 29.84
C ASP A 76 0.98 8.13 29.47
N LEU A 77 0.82 6.92 28.94
CA LEU A 77 -0.46 6.50 28.37
C LEU A 77 -1.52 6.31 29.45
N SER A 78 -1.15 6.51 30.72
CA SER A 78 -2.03 6.66 31.87
C SER A 78 -2.52 8.10 32.09
N VAL A 79 -1.87 9.10 31.48
CA VAL A 79 -2.20 10.53 31.59
C VAL A 79 -2.85 11.03 30.31
N PRO A 80 -4.01 11.71 30.40
CA PRO A 80 -4.73 12.14 29.22
C PRO A 80 -3.99 13.25 28.46
N LEU A 81 -3.95 13.10 27.13
CA LEU A 81 -3.53 14.17 26.24
C LEU A 81 -4.52 15.36 26.34
N PRO A 82 -4.06 16.57 26.63
CA PRO A 82 -4.91 17.76 26.64
C PRO A 82 -5.65 17.92 25.31
N THR A 83 -6.91 18.36 25.34
CA THR A 83 -7.74 18.63 24.15
C THR A 83 -7.05 19.51 23.09
N ASP A 84 -6.11 20.29 23.57
CA ASP A 84 -5.36 21.37 22.96
C ASP A 84 -3.90 20.96 22.67
N TRP A 85 -3.53 19.67 22.73
CA TRP A 85 -2.23 19.18 22.22
C TRP A 85 -2.04 19.46 20.72
N ARG A 86 -3.14 19.58 19.98
CA ARG A 86 -3.14 20.00 18.57
C ARG A 86 -2.97 21.52 18.40
N SER A 87 -3.16 22.29 19.47
CA SER A 87 -3.25 23.75 19.48
C SER A 87 -2.10 24.42 20.26
N GLN A 88 -1.38 23.65 21.07
CA GLN A 88 -0.15 24.04 21.71
C GLN A 88 0.95 23.54 20.75
N VAL A 89 1.44 24.36 19.82
CA VAL A 89 2.37 25.45 20.17
C VAL A 89 2.84 26.17 18.93
N HIS A 90 2.87 27.51 18.93
CA HIS A 90 3.32 28.29 17.76
C HIS A 90 3.97 29.62 18.20
N ALA A 91 5.22 29.61 18.70
CA ALA A 91 6.18 30.70 18.49
C ALA A 91 7.68 30.28 18.48
N ARG A 92 8.35 30.29 17.30
CA ARG A 92 9.74 30.76 17.09
C ARG A 92 10.20 30.78 15.61
N ALA A 93 10.84 31.91 15.27
CA ALA A 93 11.65 32.31 14.09
C ALA A 93 11.44 31.61 12.73
N ASP A 94 10.92 32.44 11.82
CA ASP A 94 10.71 32.34 10.38
C ASP A 94 11.87 31.68 9.57
N PRO A 95 11.69 30.46 9.02
CA PRO A 95 12.64 29.86 8.09
C PRO A 95 12.76 30.63 6.77
N ALA A 96 11.66 31.26 6.32
CA ALA A 96 11.60 31.98 5.05
C ALA A 96 12.40 33.29 5.09
N ARG A 97 12.57 33.90 6.28
CA ARG A 97 13.34 35.15 6.45
C ARG A 97 14.85 35.00 6.26
N ARG A 98 15.43 33.80 6.28
CA ARG A 98 16.88 33.60 6.06
C ARG A 98 17.24 32.91 4.75
N THR A 99 16.45 31.95 4.25
CA THR A 99 16.82 31.24 3.01
C THR A 99 16.45 32.01 1.74
N GLY A 100 15.31 32.72 1.72
CA GLY A 100 14.77 33.35 0.51
C GLY A 100 14.43 32.38 -0.63
N ASP A 101 14.69 31.08 -0.45
CA ASP A 101 14.59 30.04 -1.45
C ASP A 101 13.48 29.03 -1.07
N PRO A 102 12.37 28.97 -1.84
CA PRO A 102 11.29 28.02 -1.62
C PRO A 102 11.72 26.55 -1.58
N LEU A 103 12.75 26.17 -2.35
CA LEU A 103 13.23 24.80 -2.40
C LEU A 103 14.00 24.45 -1.12
N ALA A 104 14.86 25.35 -0.64
CA ALA A 104 15.55 25.17 0.63
C ALA A 104 14.55 25.11 1.80
N TRP A 105 13.50 25.95 1.79
CA TRP A 105 12.41 25.87 2.76
C TRP A 105 11.75 24.47 2.77
N ALA A 106 11.39 23.95 1.58
CA ALA A 106 10.72 22.66 1.48
C ALA A 106 11.61 21.51 1.98
N LEU A 107 12.92 21.55 1.74
CA LEU A 107 13.85 20.55 2.27
C LEU A 107 13.92 20.55 3.80
N VAL A 108 13.97 21.74 4.42
CA VAL A 108 13.90 21.88 5.89
C VAL A 108 12.57 21.36 6.43
N GLU A 109 11.46 21.71 5.78
CA GLU A 109 10.12 21.28 6.19
C GLU A 109 9.98 19.76 6.09
N LEU A 110 10.45 19.14 4.99
CA LEU A 110 10.45 17.68 4.87
C LEU A 110 11.32 17.01 5.94
N ALA A 111 12.54 17.50 6.20
CA ALA A 111 13.41 16.95 7.24
C ALA A 111 12.74 17.03 8.63
N THR A 112 12.15 18.19 8.94
CA THR A 112 11.40 18.44 10.17
C THR A 112 10.24 17.46 10.33
N LEU A 113 9.37 17.38 9.32
CA LEU A 113 8.23 16.45 9.30
C LEU A 113 8.66 14.98 9.42
N GLY A 114 9.82 14.61 8.87
CA GLY A 114 10.43 13.29 9.02
C GLY A 114 10.83 13.00 10.46
N GLY A 115 11.51 13.95 11.12
CA GLY A 115 11.84 13.87 12.54
C GLY A 115 10.59 13.74 13.42
N LEU A 116 9.53 14.49 13.13
CA LEU A 116 8.26 14.41 13.85
C LEU A 116 7.54 13.08 13.63
N ASN A 117 7.52 12.59 12.39
CA ASN A 117 6.95 11.29 12.07
C ASN A 117 7.69 10.18 12.83
N ASP A 118 9.02 10.25 12.91
CA ASP A 118 9.83 9.32 13.70
C ASP A 118 9.46 9.37 15.19
N ALA A 119 9.52 10.56 15.78
CA ALA A 119 9.31 10.77 17.22
C ALA A 119 7.88 10.44 17.69
N ILE A 120 6.86 10.69 16.85
CA ILE A 120 5.45 10.51 17.23
C ILE A 120 4.90 9.15 16.80
N PHE A 121 5.31 8.61 15.65
CA PHE A 121 4.70 7.40 15.09
C PHE A 121 5.58 6.15 15.10
N ARG A 122 6.91 6.27 15.21
CA ARG A 122 7.81 5.10 15.19
C ARG A 122 8.46 4.85 16.54
N GLN A 123 9.15 5.84 17.10
CA GLN A 123 9.86 5.69 18.38
C GLN A 123 8.97 5.24 19.54
N PRO A 124 7.72 5.72 19.72
CA PRO A 124 6.87 5.26 20.81
C PRO A 124 6.51 3.78 20.70
N TRP A 125 6.35 3.28 19.47
CA TRP A 125 6.08 1.85 19.21
C TRP A 125 7.33 0.99 19.40
N GLN A 126 8.50 1.50 19.01
CA GLN A 126 9.80 0.85 19.24
C GLN A 126 10.18 0.76 20.72
N ALA A 127 9.81 1.79 21.49
CA ALA A 127 10.10 1.87 22.91
C ALA A 127 9.17 0.98 23.76
N GLU A 128 8.02 0.58 23.21
CA GLU A 128 7.11 -0.34 23.91
C GLU A 128 7.78 -1.70 24.10
N ARG A 129 7.89 -2.12 25.37
CA ARG A 129 8.39 -3.44 25.77
C ARG A 129 7.23 -4.25 26.34
N PHE A 130 7.08 -5.48 25.85
CA PHE A 130 6.08 -6.41 26.33
C PHE A 130 6.80 -7.49 27.12
N ALA A 131 6.60 -7.49 28.44
CA ALA A 131 7.17 -8.51 29.31
C ALA A 131 6.62 -9.88 28.91
N VAL A 132 7.52 -10.85 28.75
CA VAL A 132 7.17 -12.25 28.51
C VAL A 132 6.93 -12.89 29.86
N ASP A 133 5.72 -13.39 30.05
CA ASP A 133 5.28 -14.14 31.23
C ASP A 133 4.64 -15.42 30.70
N ARG A 134 5.32 -16.55 30.89
CA ARG A 134 4.94 -17.80 30.23
C ARG A 134 3.56 -18.27 30.66
N ASP A 135 3.24 -18.18 31.95
CA ASP A 135 1.98 -18.68 32.49
C ASP A 135 0.83 -17.76 32.05
N ALA A 136 1.05 -16.44 32.09
CA ALA A 136 0.06 -15.48 31.62
C ALA A 136 -0.14 -15.56 30.09
N ASP A 137 0.93 -15.76 29.32
CA ASP A 137 0.88 -15.90 27.87
C ASP A 137 0.19 -17.20 27.46
N GLU A 138 0.41 -18.31 28.17
CA GLU A 138 -0.28 -19.59 27.94
C GLU A 138 -1.77 -19.50 28.26
N ALA A 139 -2.13 -18.88 29.40
CA ALA A 139 -3.52 -18.62 29.74
C ALA A 139 -4.22 -17.73 28.68
N MET A 140 -3.55 -16.66 28.24
CA MET A 140 -4.05 -15.78 27.19
C MET A 140 -4.15 -16.49 25.83
N ALA A 141 -3.20 -17.36 25.49
CA ALA A 141 -3.26 -18.16 24.27
C ALA A 141 -4.47 -19.10 24.30
N GLY A 142 -4.76 -19.72 25.45
CA GLY A 142 -5.98 -20.51 25.65
C GLY A 142 -7.24 -19.69 25.43
N LEU A 143 -7.29 -18.45 25.93
CA LEU A 143 -8.43 -17.54 25.72
C LEU A 143 -8.62 -17.14 24.25
N TRP A 144 -7.52 -16.93 23.51
CA TRP A 144 -7.58 -16.69 22.06
C TRP A 144 -8.00 -17.93 21.27
N ALA A 145 -7.55 -19.13 21.67
CA ALA A 145 -7.93 -20.38 21.02
C ALA A 145 -9.44 -20.67 21.12
N ALA A 146 -10.09 -20.27 22.22
CA ALA A 146 -11.54 -20.41 22.44
C ALA A 146 -12.41 -19.65 21.40
N TRP A 147 -11.81 -18.77 20.59
CA TRP A 147 -12.50 -18.14 19.46
C TRP A 147 -12.53 -19.01 18.21
N ALA A 148 -11.53 -19.87 18.01
CA ALA A 148 -11.46 -20.75 16.86
C ALA A 148 -12.46 -21.93 16.99
N ASP A 149 -12.75 -22.35 18.22
CA ASP A 149 -13.64 -23.47 18.52
C ASP A 149 -15.08 -23.06 18.93
N GLY A 150 -15.35 -21.75 19.04
CA GLY A 150 -16.66 -21.20 19.39
C GLY A 150 -17.04 -21.29 20.87
N SER A 151 -16.12 -21.65 21.77
CA SER A 151 -16.39 -21.85 23.21
C SER A 151 -16.32 -20.57 24.06
N ILE A 152 -16.12 -19.41 23.43
CA ILE A 152 -15.82 -18.12 24.08
C ILE A 152 -16.80 -17.70 25.20
N LEU A 153 -18.10 -17.93 25.02
CA LEU A 153 -19.11 -17.48 26.00
C LEU A 153 -18.93 -18.15 27.36
N GLY A 154 -18.45 -19.39 27.38
CA GLY A 154 -18.13 -20.12 28.62
C GLY A 154 -16.92 -19.57 29.37
N ARG A 155 -16.12 -18.69 28.73
CA ARG A 155 -14.88 -18.11 29.27
C ARG A 155 -14.97 -16.59 29.45
N ARG A 156 -16.19 -16.04 29.50
CA ARG A 156 -16.44 -14.61 29.66
C ARG A 156 -15.69 -14.01 30.87
N GLN A 157 -15.82 -14.62 32.04
CA GLN A 157 -15.22 -14.10 33.27
C GLN A 157 -13.70 -13.98 33.14
N GLU A 158 -13.04 -15.01 32.60
CA GLU A 158 -11.59 -15.01 32.40
C GLU A 158 -11.13 -13.89 31.45
N TRP A 159 -11.92 -13.60 30.41
CA TRP A 159 -11.67 -12.49 29.49
C TRP A 159 -11.83 -11.13 30.15
N GLU A 160 -12.88 -10.95 30.95
CA GLU A 160 -13.12 -9.72 31.71
C GLU A 160 -11.99 -9.50 32.72
N ASP A 161 -11.62 -10.52 33.50
CA ASP A 161 -10.51 -10.44 34.47
C ASP A 161 -9.19 -10.03 33.79
N ALA A 162 -8.93 -10.57 32.60
CA ALA A 162 -7.70 -10.30 31.87
C ALA A 162 -7.66 -8.92 31.20
N THR A 163 -8.79 -8.36 30.77
CA THR A 163 -8.82 -7.18 29.88
C THR A 163 -9.57 -5.97 30.43
N LEU A 164 -10.64 -6.17 31.21
CA LEU A 164 -11.51 -5.10 31.69
C LEU A 164 -10.75 -4.02 32.49
N PRO A 165 -9.81 -4.34 33.40
CA PRO A 165 -9.06 -3.32 34.14
C PRO A 165 -8.30 -2.36 33.20
N ALA A 166 -7.73 -2.88 32.12
CA ALA A 166 -6.98 -2.11 31.15
C ALA A 166 -7.90 -1.20 30.30
N VAL A 167 -9.05 -1.74 29.85
CA VAL A 167 -10.06 -0.98 29.10
C VAL A 167 -10.60 0.18 29.94
N ILE A 168 -11.08 -0.11 31.15
CA ILE A 168 -11.71 0.89 32.03
C ILE A 168 -10.71 1.92 32.54
N GLY A 169 -9.47 1.50 32.85
CA GLY A 169 -8.40 2.43 33.21
C GLY A 169 -8.16 3.47 32.12
N ALA A 170 -8.03 3.03 30.87
CA ALA A 170 -7.84 3.93 29.74
C ALA A 170 -9.09 4.79 29.44
N PHE A 171 -10.28 4.19 29.45
CA PHE A 171 -11.55 4.89 29.24
C PHE A 171 -11.75 6.02 30.26
N SER A 172 -11.56 5.71 31.55
CA SER A 172 -11.66 6.68 32.65
C SER A 172 -10.61 7.78 32.54
N SER A 173 -9.37 7.46 32.16
CA SER A 173 -8.30 8.44 31.97
C SER A 173 -8.67 9.48 30.91
N VAL A 174 -9.24 9.07 29.76
CA VAL A 174 -9.70 10.04 28.74
C VAL A 174 -10.83 10.92 29.25
N LEU A 175 -11.82 10.36 29.94
CA LEU A 175 -12.92 11.15 30.51
C LEU A 175 -12.41 12.20 31.50
N ARG A 176 -11.46 11.84 32.36
CA ARG A 176 -10.80 12.79 33.29
C ARG A 176 -10.06 13.87 32.51
N GLY A 177 -9.31 13.47 31.48
CA GLY A 177 -8.59 14.37 30.59
C GLY A 177 -9.43 15.40 29.89
N ARG A 178 -10.66 15.03 29.55
CA ARG A 178 -11.62 15.91 28.91
C ARG A 178 -12.47 16.72 29.89
N GLY A 179 -12.11 16.70 31.17
CA GLY A 179 -12.79 17.49 32.19
C GLY A 179 -14.24 17.05 32.41
N ILE A 180 -14.59 15.81 32.08
CA ILE A 180 -15.95 15.31 32.29
C ILE A 180 -16.23 15.27 33.81
N PRO A 181 -17.38 15.81 34.28
CA PRO A 181 -17.73 15.83 35.70
C PRO A 181 -17.77 14.43 36.31
N GLU A 182 -17.29 14.29 37.54
CA GLU A 182 -17.10 13.01 38.23
C GLU A 182 -18.35 12.12 38.23
N ARG A 183 -19.52 12.67 38.56
CA ARG A 183 -20.79 11.94 38.53
C ARG A 183 -21.09 11.33 37.16
N ARG A 184 -20.86 12.08 36.06
CA ARG A 184 -21.07 11.58 34.69
C ARG A 184 -20.01 10.55 34.30
N ARG A 185 -18.78 10.70 34.80
CA ARG A 185 -17.73 9.71 34.57
C ARG A 185 -18.03 8.38 35.24
N HIS A 186 -18.56 8.39 36.47
CA HIS A 186 -18.90 7.16 37.17
C HIS A 186 -19.97 6.38 36.41
N VAL A 187 -21.07 7.04 36.03
CA VAL A 187 -22.12 6.43 35.20
C VAL A 187 -21.54 5.87 33.90
N ALA A 188 -20.78 6.67 33.15
CA ALA A 188 -20.21 6.21 31.88
C ALA A 188 -19.19 5.06 32.04
N VAL A 189 -18.49 4.98 33.17
CA VAL A 189 -17.58 3.88 33.48
C VAL A 189 -18.34 2.62 33.89
N ASP A 190 -19.43 2.76 34.65
CA ASP A 190 -20.29 1.64 35.03
C ASP A 190 -20.98 1.05 33.80
N ASP A 191 -21.53 1.90 32.92
CA ASP A 191 -22.10 1.48 31.64
C ASP A 191 -21.03 0.79 30.76
N ALA A 192 -19.81 1.34 30.74
CA ALA A 192 -18.71 0.74 30.00
C ALA A 192 -18.28 -0.61 30.60
N ARG A 193 -18.39 -0.82 31.91
CA ARG A 193 -18.10 -2.12 32.55
C ARG A 193 -19.12 -3.18 32.13
N GLU A 194 -20.40 -2.82 32.16
CA GLU A 194 -21.49 -3.72 31.77
C GLU A 194 -21.42 -4.08 30.28
N GLY A 195 -21.13 -3.10 29.42
CA GLY A 195 -21.03 -3.28 27.97
C GLY A 195 -19.69 -3.80 27.47
N CYS A 196 -18.61 -3.77 28.28
CA CYS A 196 -17.24 -4.00 27.79
C CYS A 196 -17.10 -5.31 27.03
N PHE A 197 -17.57 -6.42 27.57
CA PHE A 197 -17.43 -7.72 26.94
C PHE A 197 -18.12 -7.75 25.57
N TYR A 198 -19.36 -7.27 25.50
CA TYR A 198 -20.15 -7.27 24.26
C TYR A 198 -19.59 -6.31 23.22
N THR A 199 -19.15 -5.11 23.63
CA THR A 199 -18.57 -4.13 22.71
C THR A 199 -17.16 -4.50 22.26
N LEU A 200 -16.32 -5.06 23.14
CA LEU A 200 -14.94 -5.46 22.83
C LEU A 200 -14.87 -6.74 21.99
N LEU A 201 -15.74 -7.71 22.27
CA LEU A 201 -15.61 -9.07 21.77
C LEU A 201 -16.78 -9.52 20.87
N GLY A 202 -17.93 -8.85 20.94
CA GLY A 202 -19.10 -9.12 20.10
C GLY A 202 -20.01 -10.21 20.68
N ALA A 203 -21.33 -10.05 20.53
CA ALA A 203 -22.33 -11.02 20.98
C ALA A 203 -22.71 -12.05 19.90
N ASP A 204 -22.49 -11.74 18.62
CA ASP A 204 -22.94 -12.54 17.47
C ASP A 204 -21.82 -12.78 16.44
N ASP A 205 -21.81 -13.94 15.80
CA ASP A 205 -20.86 -14.35 14.73
C ASP A 205 -20.79 -13.35 13.56
N ALA A 206 -21.81 -12.53 13.37
CA ALA A 206 -21.89 -11.55 12.29
C ALA A 206 -21.22 -10.20 12.61
N SER A 207 -21.01 -9.84 13.89
CA SER A 207 -20.42 -8.57 14.33
C SER A 207 -19.05 -8.80 14.96
N ALA A 208 -18.04 -8.95 14.09
CA ALA A 208 -16.67 -9.37 14.42
C ALA A 208 -15.84 -8.36 15.25
N SER A 209 -16.29 -7.97 16.44
CA SER A 209 -15.59 -7.05 17.36
C SER A 209 -14.31 -7.67 17.95
N TRP A 210 -14.31 -8.98 18.27
CA TRP A 210 -13.09 -9.65 18.72
C TRP A 210 -11.96 -9.58 17.69
N ARG A 211 -12.30 -9.59 16.38
CA ARG A 211 -11.31 -9.46 15.30
C ARG A 211 -10.66 -8.08 15.31
N GLU A 212 -11.38 -7.03 15.75
CA GLU A 212 -10.78 -5.71 15.94
C GLU A 212 -9.75 -5.73 17.08
N LEU A 213 -10.05 -6.38 18.21
CA LEU A 213 -9.08 -6.55 19.28
C LEU A 213 -7.87 -7.38 18.82
N ALA A 214 -8.11 -8.51 18.15
CA ALA A 214 -7.05 -9.38 17.61
C ALA A 214 -6.10 -8.59 16.70
N VAL A 215 -6.65 -7.86 15.75
CA VAL A 215 -5.86 -7.04 14.82
C VAL A 215 -5.08 -5.94 15.55
N ARG A 216 -5.64 -5.32 16.60
CA ARG A 216 -4.92 -4.35 17.45
C ARG A 216 -3.79 -4.97 18.27
N VAL A 217 -3.90 -6.25 18.63
CA VAL A 217 -2.77 -7.00 19.21
C VAL A 217 -1.68 -7.21 18.17
N LEU A 218 -2.05 -7.63 16.95
CA LEU A 218 -1.11 -7.78 15.84
C LEU A 218 -0.40 -6.46 15.46
N GLU A 219 -1.05 -5.30 15.61
CA GLU A 219 -0.40 -3.98 15.43
C GLU A 219 0.84 -3.79 16.32
N THR A 220 0.92 -4.50 17.46
CA THR A 220 2.06 -4.38 18.38
C THR A 220 3.26 -5.23 17.97
N ALA A 221 3.12 -6.15 17.00
CA ALA A 221 4.11 -7.18 16.70
C ALA A 221 5.46 -6.64 16.22
N GLY A 222 5.52 -5.37 15.80
CA GLY A 222 6.73 -4.75 15.28
C GLY A 222 6.90 -3.28 15.67
N PRO A 223 8.04 -2.69 15.27
CA PRO A 223 8.41 -1.31 15.58
C PRO A 223 7.55 -0.26 14.85
N ASP A 224 6.90 -0.64 13.75
CA ASP A 224 5.96 0.20 13.01
C ASP A 224 4.62 -0.55 12.85
N PRO A 225 3.48 0.04 13.26
CA PRO A 225 2.19 -0.64 13.20
C PRO A 225 1.71 -0.93 11.79
N VAL A 226 2.11 -0.16 10.77
CA VAL A 226 1.74 -0.42 9.37
C VAL A 226 2.47 -1.65 8.87
N GLU A 227 3.76 -1.76 9.17
CA GLU A 227 4.59 -2.93 8.79
C GLU A 227 4.19 -4.18 9.56
N ALA A 228 3.88 -4.06 10.86
CA ALA A 228 3.37 -5.15 11.67
C ALA A 228 2.08 -5.74 11.10
N LEU A 229 1.13 -4.88 10.73
CA LEU A 229 -0.10 -5.30 10.07
C LEU A 229 0.16 -5.88 8.67
N ALA A 230 1.05 -5.28 7.88
CA ALA A 230 1.39 -5.79 6.56
C ALA A 230 1.96 -7.22 6.62
N THR A 231 2.82 -7.49 7.61
CA THR A 231 3.44 -8.80 7.84
C THR A 231 2.44 -9.86 8.30
N ALA A 232 1.36 -9.45 8.95
CA ALA A 232 0.31 -10.36 9.41
C ALA A 232 -0.72 -10.71 8.31
N LEU A 233 -0.67 -10.06 7.14
CA LEU A 233 -1.64 -10.29 6.07
C LEU A 233 -1.50 -11.71 5.50
N PRO A 234 -2.62 -12.38 5.20
CA PRO A 234 -2.58 -13.57 4.37
C PRO A 234 -2.18 -13.19 2.95
N SER A 235 -1.48 -14.09 2.26
CA SER A 235 -0.98 -13.86 0.89
C SER A 235 -2.08 -13.44 -0.09
N SER A 236 -3.30 -13.95 0.08
CA SER A 236 -4.48 -13.59 -0.71
C SER A 236 -4.93 -12.13 -0.57
N SER A 237 -4.50 -11.44 0.50
CA SER A 237 -4.87 -10.06 0.81
C SER A 237 -3.88 -9.02 0.31
N HIS A 238 -2.64 -9.41 -0.05
CA HIS A 238 -1.63 -8.48 -0.58
C HIS A 238 -2.10 -7.78 -1.85
N ASP A 239 -2.77 -8.53 -2.72
CA ASP A 239 -3.39 -8.07 -3.95
C ASP A 239 -4.43 -6.96 -3.74
N LEU A 240 -5.23 -7.09 -2.68
CA LEU A 240 -6.24 -6.09 -2.29
C LEU A 240 -5.57 -4.81 -1.76
N VAL A 241 -4.58 -4.97 -0.88
CA VAL A 241 -3.84 -3.85 -0.28
C VAL A 241 -3.07 -3.08 -1.34
N ALA A 242 -2.35 -3.78 -2.22
CA ALA A 242 -1.56 -3.18 -3.28
C ALA A 242 -2.43 -2.39 -4.27
N ARG A 243 -3.57 -2.95 -4.68
CA ARG A 243 -4.58 -2.22 -5.48
C ARG A 243 -5.04 -0.96 -4.79
N CYS A 244 -5.36 -1.03 -3.49
CA CYS A 244 -5.83 0.15 -2.78
C CYS A 244 -4.75 1.23 -2.70
N ALA A 245 -3.50 0.85 -2.42
CA ALA A 245 -2.37 1.75 -2.30
C ALA A 245 -2.08 2.49 -3.63
N VAL A 246 -2.20 1.79 -4.76
CA VAL A 246 -1.87 2.34 -6.08
C VAL A 246 -3.03 3.07 -6.75
N THR A 247 -4.28 2.60 -6.59
CA THR A 247 -5.40 3.13 -7.41
C THR A 247 -6.21 4.21 -6.71
N ARG A 248 -6.17 4.31 -5.37
CA ARG A 248 -7.08 5.17 -4.62
C ARG A 248 -6.49 6.53 -4.27
N GLY A 249 -7.27 7.59 -4.50
CA GLY A 249 -6.92 8.95 -4.08
C GLY A 249 -5.61 9.39 -4.73
N TYR A 250 -4.61 9.70 -3.91
CA TYR A 250 -3.30 10.17 -4.39
C TYR A 250 -2.33 9.01 -4.72
N GLY A 251 -2.77 7.75 -4.57
CA GLY A 251 -2.00 6.55 -4.91
C GLY A 251 -1.40 6.52 -6.31
N PRO A 252 -2.13 6.89 -7.38
CA PRO A 252 -1.59 6.86 -8.74
C PRO A 252 -0.41 7.81 -8.94
N ALA A 253 -0.41 8.97 -8.27
CA ALA A 253 0.72 9.89 -8.34
C ALA A 253 1.96 9.30 -7.66
N THR A 254 1.81 8.69 -6.48
CA THR A 254 2.90 8.00 -5.78
C THR A 254 3.43 6.81 -6.58
N ALA A 255 2.54 6.00 -7.15
CA ALA A 255 2.93 4.84 -7.93
C ALA A 255 3.69 5.22 -9.22
N ARG A 256 3.33 6.35 -9.85
CA ARG A 256 4.08 6.90 -10.98
C ARG A 256 5.49 7.36 -10.61
N LEU A 257 5.71 7.84 -9.38
CA LEU A 257 7.06 8.14 -8.92
C LEU A 257 7.86 6.89 -8.57
N ALA A 258 7.22 5.86 -8.01
CA ALA A 258 7.89 4.62 -7.63
C ALA A 258 8.25 3.72 -8.82
N TRP A 259 7.42 3.70 -9.87
CA TRP A 259 7.54 2.76 -10.99
C TRP A 259 7.41 3.42 -12.38
N GLY A 260 7.55 4.74 -12.44
CA GLY A 260 7.48 5.52 -13.68
C GLY A 260 6.06 5.94 -14.09
N PRO A 261 5.93 7.09 -14.81
CA PRO A 261 4.65 7.68 -15.21
C PRO A 261 3.85 6.82 -16.20
N ASP A 262 4.55 5.93 -16.90
CA ASP A 262 4.02 5.18 -18.03
C ASP A 262 3.51 3.78 -17.65
N SER A 263 3.74 3.34 -16.43
CA SER A 263 3.27 2.03 -15.96
C SER A 263 1.76 2.02 -15.70
N ASP A 264 1.06 0.98 -16.16
CA ASP A 264 -0.38 0.80 -15.88
C ASP A 264 -0.62 0.59 -14.38
N ALA A 265 -1.71 1.15 -13.84
CA ALA A 265 -2.01 1.09 -12.41
C ALA A 265 -2.15 -0.36 -11.89
N LEU A 266 -2.64 -1.30 -12.71
CA LEU A 266 -2.69 -2.71 -12.32
C LEU A 266 -1.30 -3.36 -12.32
N VAL A 267 -0.42 -3.00 -13.26
CA VAL A 267 0.99 -3.45 -13.28
C VAL A 267 1.72 -2.95 -12.02
N GLN A 268 1.59 -1.67 -11.71
CA GLN A 268 2.15 -1.07 -10.49
C GLN A 268 1.63 -1.77 -9.22
N ALA A 269 0.33 -2.06 -9.16
CA ALA A 269 -0.25 -2.78 -8.04
C ALA A 269 0.20 -4.26 -7.96
N ARG A 270 0.51 -4.93 -9.07
CA ARG A 270 1.15 -6.26 -9.04
C ARG A 270 2.58 -6.20 -8.54
N ASN A 271 3.36 -5.22 -9.00
CA ASN A 271 4.73 -5.00 -8.53
C ASN A 271 4.75 -4.77 -7.03
N LEU A 272 3.83 -3.93 -6.51
CA LEU A 272 3.67 -3.77 -5.08
C LEU A 272 3.22 -5.06 -4.39
N SER A 273 2.26 -5.81 -4.93
CA SER A 273 1.83 -7.09 -4.33
C SER A 273 2.98 -8.11 -4.22
N ARG A 274 3.81 -8.25 -5.26
CA ARG A 274 5.02 -9.09 -5.22
C ARG A 274 5.99 -8.61 -4.14
N GLN A 275 6.29 -7.31 -4.12
CA GLN A 275 7.13 -6.73 -3.08
C GLN A 275 6.57 -6.95 -1.67
N LEU A 276 5.26 -6.90 -1.46
CA LEU A 276 4.65 -7.16 -0.15
C LEU A 276 4.78 -8.62 0.28
N ARG A 277 4.79 -9.57 -0.65
CA ARG A 277 5.02 -11.00 -0.35
C ARG A 277 6.46 -11.23 0.10
N ASP A 278 7.43 -10.62 -0.57
CA ASP A 278 8.85 -10.87 -0.33
C ASP A 278 9.44 -9.97 0.77
N ARG A 279 8.93 -8.74 0.89
CA ARG A 279 9.40 -7.66 1.76
C ARG A 279 8.24 -6.83 2.30
N PRO A 280 7.53 -7.31 3.34
CA PRO A 280 6.38 -6.59 3.92
C PRO A 280 6.69 -5.17 4.42
N ASP A 281 7.94 -4.90 4.81
CA ASP A 281 8.44 -3.57 5.21
C ASP A 281 8.39 -2.54 4.05
N SER A 282 8.30 -3.01 2.80
CA SER A 282 8.13 -2.16 1.63
C SER A 282 6.86 -1.30 1.69
N LEU A 283 5.82 -1.71 2.43
CA LEU A 283 4.59 -0.91 2.59
C LEU A 283 4.83 0.35 3.42
N GLY A 284 5.63 0.25 4.48
CA GLY A 284 5.99 1.39 5.32
C GLY A 284 6.72 2.47 4.51
N ARG A 285 7.72 2.05 3.72
CA ARG A 285 8.46 2.93 2.81
C ARG A 285 7.57 3.50 1.70
N MET A 286 6.66 2.71 1.14
CA MET A 286 5.70 3.19 0.14
C MET A 286 4.72 4.21 0.72
N LEU A 287 4.28 4.01 1.97
CA LEU A 287 3.46 4.99 2.69
C LEU A 287 4.24 6.30 2.90
N GLU A 288 5.52 6.23 3.26
CA GLU A 288 6.33 7.44 3.40
C GLU A 288 6.57 8.16 2.05
N LEU A 289 6.81 7.43 0.96
CA LEU A 289 6.85 8.02 -0.38
C LEU A 289 5.52 8.73 -0.70
N HIS A 290 4.40 8.12 -0.35
CA HIS A 290 3.07 8.71 -0.53
C HIS A 290 2.91 10.01 0.27
N LEU A 291 3.40 10.04 1.50
CA LEU A 291 3.39 11.25 2.34
C LEU A 291 4.22 12.36 1.70
N LEU A 292 5.47 12.06 1.33
CA LEU A 292 6.36 13.02 0.67
C LEU A 292 5.73 13.59 -0.60
N THR A 293 5.24 12.73 -1.50
CA THR A 293 4.63 13.17 -2.76
C THR A 293 3.45 14.11 -2.50
N ARG A 294 2.61 13.76 -1.53
CA ARG A 294 1.40 14.52 -1.22
C ARG A 294 1.71 15.86 -0.54
N LEU A 295 2.81 15.95 0.21
CA LEU A 295 3.31 17.20 0.77
C LEU A 295 3.79 18.13 -0.35
N VAL A 296 4.66 17.62 -1.24
CA VAL A 296 5.18 18.38 -2.39
C VAL A 296 4.05 18.95 -3.25
N ASP A 297 3.07 18.12 -3.59
CA ASP A 297 1.88 18.53 -4.35
C ASP A 297 1.05 19.61 -3.65
N ARG A 298 0.87 19.46 -2.33
CA ARG A 298 0.12 20.45 -1.54
C ARG A 298 0.82 21.80 -1.46
N TRP A 299 2.15 21.81 -1.43
CA TRP A 299 2.91 23.05 -1.31
C TRP A 299 2.93 23.89 -2.60
N ALA A 300 2.35 23.39 -3.69
CA ALA A 300 2.03 24.19 -4.86
C ALA A 300 0.91 25.22 -4.62
N SER A 301 0.21 25.15 -3.47
CA SER A 301 -0.84 26.09 -3.10
C SER A 301 -0.49 26.83 -1.81
N PRO A 302 -0.50 28.18 -1.79
CA PRO A 302 -0.20 28.96 -0.58
C PRO A 302 -1.11 28.63 0.59
N ALA A 303 -2.38 28.30 0.34
CA ALA A 303 -3.32 27.91 1.38
C ALA A 303 -2.94 26.58 2.07
N CYS A 304 -2.04 25.78 1.49
CA CYS A 304 -1.74 24.42 1.93
C CYS A 304 -0.34 24.26 2.51
N THR A 305 0.43 25.34 2.64
CA THR A 305 1.81 25.33 3.19
C THR A 305 1.89 25.55 4.70
N ALA A 306 0.76 25.81 5.36
CA ALA A 306 0.70 25.96 6.81
C ALA A 306 1.19 24.68 7.54
N PRO A 307 2.07 24.79 8.55
CA PRO A 307 2.58 23.71 9.39
C PRO A 307 1.56 22.64 9.78
N GLU A 308 0.41 23.05 10.32
CA GLU A 308 -0.62 22.13 10.81
C GLU A 308 -1.26 21.37 9.64
N ARG A 309 -1.35 22.00 8.47
CA ARG A 309 -1.90 21.37 7.26
C ARG A 309 -0.94 20.32 6.71
N SER A 310 0.38 20.59 6.74
CA SER A 310 1.43 19.61 6.40
C SER A 310 1.39 18.42 7.37
N TRP A 311 1.35 18.69 8.67
CA TRP A 311 1.24 17.63 9.68
C TRP A 311 -0.03 16.79 9.56
N ASN A 312 -1.16 17.45 9.27
CA ASN A 312 -2.42 16.77 9.02
C ASN A 312 -2.35 15.82 7.82
N VAL A 313 -1.46 16.04 6.83
CA VAL A 313 -1.22 15.05 5.78
C VAL A 313 -0.67 13.76 6.39
N ILE A 314 0.33 13.85 7.28
CA ILE A 314 0.98 12.69 7.90
C ILE A 314 0.00 11.93 8.78
N VAL A 315 -0.60 12.62 9.77
CA VAL A 315 -1.51 12.01 10.75
C VAL A 315 -2.67 11.30 10.06
N ASN A 316 -3.33 11.98 9.10
CA ASN A 316 -4.51 11.42 8.45
C ASN A 316 -4.17 10.24 7.53
N ASN A 317 -3.04 10.29 6.80
CA ASN A 317 -2.70 9.21 5.88
C ASN A 317 -2.15 7.98 6.60
N ARG A 318 -1.34 8.14 7.66
CA ARG A 318 -0.92 7.00 8.51
C ARG A 318 -2.11 6.37 9.23
N GLY A 319 -3.01 7.18 9.80
CA GLY A 319 -4.25 6.70 10.40
C GLY A 319 -5.12 5.93 9.41
N ARG A 320 -5.32 6.47 8.18
CA ARG A 320 -6.07 5.78 7.11
C ARG A 320 -5.39 4.49 6.64
N ALA A 321 -4.06 4.46 6.53
CA ALA A 321 -3.33 3.26 6.13
C ALA A 321 -3.54 2.13 7.16
N ARG A 322 -3.36 2.44 8.45
CA ARG A 322 -3.62 1.50 9.55
C ARG A 322 -5.07 1.01 9.54
N ALA A 323 -6.03 1.92 9.54
CA ALA A 323 -7.47 1.60 9.51
C ALA A 323 -7.84 0.64 8.37
N ARG A 324 -7.28 0.87 7.17
CA ARG A 324 -7.50 0.02 6.00
C ARG A 324 -6.87 -1.36 6.14
N LEU A 325 -5.64 -1.44 6.64
CA LEU A 325 -4.98 -2.72 6.90
C LEU A 325 -5.73 -3.52 7.96
N ARG A 326 -6.20 -2.85 9.02
CA ARG A 326 -7.06 -3.47 10.04
C ARG A 326 -8.32 -4.06 9.42
N ALA A 327 -9.03 -3.27 8.61
CA ALA A 327 -10.24 -3.73 7.92
C ALA A 327 -9.99 -4.93 7.00
N VAL A 328 -8.84 -5.00 6.33
CA VAL A 328 -8.47 -6.17 5.51
C VAL A 328 -8.18 -7.39 6.37
N LEU A 329 -7.39 -7.25 7.44
CA LEU A 329 -7.05 -8.36 8.34
C LEU A 329 -8.26 -8.93 9.07
N ARG A 330 -9.27 -8.11 9.44
CA ARG A 330 -10.51 -8.62 10.06
C ARG A 330 -11.31 -9.59 9.17
N ARG A 331 -11.00 -9.64 7.87
CA ARG A 331 -11.59 -10.60 6.92
C ARG A 331 -10.76 -11.87 6.74
N ALA A 332 -9.58 -11.95 7.36
CA ALA A 332 -8.79 -13.15 7.35
C ALA A 332 -9.55 -14.30 8.05
N PRO A 333 -9.28 -15.56 7.67
CA PRO A 333 -9.76 -16.72 8.39
C PRO A 333 -9.45 -16.63 9.90
N ALA A 334 -10.35 -17.13 10.75
CA ALA A 334 -10.23 -16.98 12.20
C ALA A 334 -9.00 -17.73 12.75
N ASP A 335 -8.76 -18.94 12.24
CA ASP A 335 -7.57 -19.76 12.46
C ASP A 335 -6.28 -19.02 12.07
N TRP A 336 -6.24 -18.32 10.92
CA TRP A 336 -5.10 -17.50 10.51
C TRP A 336 -4.78 -16.39 11.53
N LEU A 337 -5.80 -15.69 12.02
CA LEU A 337 -5.62 -14.63 13.01
C LEU A 337 -5.11 -15.20 14.35
N VAL A 338 -5.73 -16.29 14.83
CA VAL A 338 -5.37 -16.91 16.10
C VAL A 338 -3.96 -17.47 16.05
N GLU A 339 -3.57 -18.19 14.99
CA GLU A 339 -2.22 -18.72 14.81
C GLU A 339 -1.15 -17.62 14.94
N ARG A 340 -1.38 -16.47 14.29
CA ARG A 340 -0.44 -15.35 14.35
C ARG A 340 -0.43 -14.65 15.70
N LEU A 341 -1.57 -14.60 16.40
CA LEU A 341 -1.65 -14.02 17.74
C LEU A 341 -0.87 -14.86 18.76
N VAL A 342 -1.12 -16.17 18.79
CA VAL A 342 -0.50 -17.06 19.79
C VAL A 342 1.02 -17.19 19.61
N ALA A 343 1.53 -16.90 18.41
CA ALA A 343 2.95 -16.84 18.13
C ALA A 343 3.67 -15.57 18.67
N LEU A 344 2.93 -14.57 19.18
CA LEU A 344 3.53 -13.33 19.67
C LEU A 344 4.15 -13.49 21.07
N PRO A 345 5.42 -13.11 21.28
CA PRO A 345 6.00 -13.11 22.62
C PRO A 345 5.39 -11.99 23.49
N GLY A 346 5.06 -12.28 24.75
CA GLY A 346 4.40 -11.32 25.64
C GLY A 346 2.94 -11.08 25.28
N LEU A 347 2.26 -12.11 24.78
CA LEU A 347 0.88 -12.07 24.29
C LEU A 347 -0.07 -11.42 25.32
N ALA A 348 0.01 -11.81 26.59
CA ALA A 348 -0.87 -11.26 27.63
C ALA A 348 -0.68 -9.74 27.81
N ALA A 349 0.58 -9.29 27.84
CA ALA A 349 0.90 -7.86 27.93
C ALA A 349 0.42 -7.08 26.68
N ARG A 350 0.57 -7.67 25.50
CA ARG A 350 0.10 -7.09 24.23
C ARG A 350 -1.42 -7.01 24.15
N THR A 351 -2.13 -8.06 24.59
CA THR A 351 -3.59 -8.08 24.66
C THR A 351 -4.12 -7.02 25.61
N ARG A 352 -3.58 -6.90 26.82
CA ARG A 352 -3.95 -5.82 27.76
C ARG A 352 -3.70 -4.43 27.16
N ARG A 353 -2.58 -4.25 26.46
CA ARG A 353 -2.24 -2.99 25.81
C ARG A 353 -3.20 -2.65 24.66
N ALA A 354 -3.55 -3.62 23.84
CA ALA A 354 -4.53 -3.46 22.76
C ALA A 354 -5.92 -3.13 23.33
N ALA A 355 -6.32 -3.80 24.41
CA ALA A 355 -7.58 -3.53 25.11
C ALA A 355 -7.62 -2.11 25.70
N ALA A 356 -6.53 -1.63 26.31
CA ALA A 356 -6.44 -0.24 26.77
C ALA A 356 -6.60 0.77 25.61
N ARG A 357 -5.96 0.51 24.46
CA ARG A 357 -6.10 1.36 23.25
C ARG A 357 -7.52 1.32 22.69
N PHE A 358 -8.17 0.17 22.71
CA PHE A 358 -9.57 0.04 22.36
C PHE A 358 -10.45 0.89 23.28
N GLY A 359 -10.28 0.76 24.61
CA GLY A 359 -11.04 1.56 25.59
C GLY A 359 -10.89 3.07 25.37
N ARG A 360 -9.68 3.52 25.03
CA ARG A 360 -9.40 4.92 24.66
C ARG A 360 -10.13 5.36 23.38
N ASP A 361 -10.15 4.52 22.35
CA ASP A 361 -10.80 4.87 21.08
C ASP A 361 -12.34 4.82 21.23
N TRP A 362 -12.85 3.89 22.05
CA TRP A 362 -14.26 3.76 22.39
C TRP A 362 -14.80 5.01 23.08
N VAL A 363 -14.12 5.51 24.12
CA VAL A 363 -14.53 6.76 24.78
C VAL A 363 -14.44 7.97 23.86
N TRP A 364 -13.45 8.04 22.95
CA TRP A 364 -13.38 9.12 21.95
C TRP A 364 -14.63 9.17 21.08
N GLN A 365 -15.10 8.00 20.66
CA GLN A 365 -16.30 7.88 19.86
C GLN A 365 -17.55 8.19 20.68
N ALA A 366 -17.65 7.64 21.90
CA ALA A 366 -18.77 7.91 22.80
C ALA A 366 -18.91 9.42 23.05
N LEU A 367 -17.80 10.13 23.29
CA LEU A 367 -17.80 11.58 23.49
C LEU A 367 -18.34 12.38 22.30
N GLN A 368 -18.09 11.93 21.06
CA GLN A 368 -18.62 12.57 19.85
C GLN A 368 -20.15 12.44 19.73
N HIS A 369 -20.74 11.48 20.45
CA HIS A 369 -22.16 11.17 20.41
C HIS A 369 -22.87 11.38 21.76
N GLY A 370 -22.29 12.18 22.66
CA GLY A 370 -22.92 12.50 23.94
C GLY A 370 -22.88 11.37 24.97
N LEU A 371 -21.88 10.48 24.88
CA LEU A 371 -21.66 9.29 25.71
C LEU A 371 -22.68 8.17 25.50
N THR A 372 -23.30 8.08 24.32
CA THR A 372 -24.06 6.89 23.95
C THR A 372 -23.13 5.75 23.54
N LEU A 373 -23.29 4.57 24.16
CA LEU A 373 -22.53 3.36 23.87
C LEU A 373 -23.29 2.52 22.83
N GLU A 374 -23.20 2.89 21.55
CA GLU A 374 -23.74 2.07 20.45
C GLU A 374 -22.66 1.15 19.85
N ASP A 375 -22.97 -0.15 19.71
CA ASP A 375 -22.01 -1.19 19.28
C ASP A 375 -21.57 -1.10 17.80
N SER A 376 -22.40 -0.54 16.91
CA SER A 376 -22.24 -0.69 15.46
C SER A 376 -21.10 0.11 14.81
N ARG A 377 -20.40 0.98 15.56
CA ARG A 377 -19.66 2.10 14.95
C ARG A 377 -18.12 2.07 15.11
N LEU A 378 -17.57 1.05 15.78
CA LEU A 378 -16.13 0.97 16.09
C LEU A 378 -15.25 0.42 14.95
N LEU A 379 -15.85 -0.08 13.87
CA LEU A 379 -15.13 -0.76 12.80
C LEU A 379 -14.60 0.21 11.76
N ASP A 380 -13.30 0.10 11.45
CA ASP A 380 -12.71 0.90 10.36
C ASP A 380 -13.35 0.57 9.00
N PRO A 381 -13.58 1.57 8.13
CA PRO A 381 -14.19 1.34 6.83
C PRO A 381 -13.24 0.59 5.88
N GLU A 382 -13.82 -0.28 5.07
CA GLU A 382 -13.08 -1.15 4.17
C GLU A 382 -12.51 -0.45 2.91
N CYS A 383 -11.47 -1.08 2.36
CA CYS A 383 -10.95 -0.76 1.05
C CYS A 383 -11.95 -1.19 -0.05
N ARG A 384 -12.76 -0.25 -0.54
CA ARG A 384 -13.48 -0.42 -1.80
C ARG A 384 -12.51 -0.20 -2.97
N VAL A 385 -12.29 -1.25 -3.76
CA VAL A 385 -11.44 -1.25 -4.97
C VAL A 385 -12.18 -1.94 -6.11
N GLY A 386 -11.91 -1.54 -7.36
CA GLY A 386 -12.53 -2.12 -8.57
C GLY A 386 -12.07 -3.56 -8.86
N VAL A 387 -12.40 -4.07 -10.06
CA VAL A 387 -12.14 -5.46 -10.50
C VAL A 387 -10.74 -5.96 -10.11
N GLY A 388 -10.66 -7.16 -9.53
CA GLY A 388 -9.46 -7.69 -8.88
C GLY A 388 -8.47 -8.42 -9.79
N PHE A 389 -7.37 -8.85 -9.18
CA PHE A 389 -6.32 -9.69 -9.74
C PHE A 389 -6.71 -11.17 -9.74
N THR A 390 -7.83 -11.53 -10.37
CA THR A 390 -8.06 -12.97 -10.56
C THR A 390 -7.02 -13.48 -11.55
N PRO A 391 -6.12 -14.39 -11.18
CA PRO A 391 -5.15 -14.92 -12.12
C PRO A 391 -5.88 -15.60 -13.28
N TYR A 392 -5.25 -15.63 -14.46
CA TYR A 392 -5.79 -16.44 -15.55
C TYR A 392 -5.68 -17.93 -15.25
N THR A 393 -6.78 -18.64 -15.51
CA THR A 393 -6.81 -20.12 -15.54
C THR A 393 -5.92 -20.65 -16.65
N ASP A 394 -5.59 -21.94 -16.62
CA ASP A 394 -4.77 -22.56 -17.67
C ASP A 394 -5.38 -22.42 -19.07
N ASP A 395 -6.71 -22.52 -19.18
CA ASP A 395 -7.48 -22.24 -20.41
C ASP A 395 -7.26 -20.78 -20.90
N GLN A 396 -7.33 -19.81 -19.99
CA GLN A 396 -7.08 -18.40 -20.31
C GLN A 396 -5.60 -18.15 -20.68
N ARG A 397 -4.65 -18.83 -20.04
CA ARG A 397 -3.23 -18.77 -20.41
C ARG A 397 -2.97 -19.37 -21.79
N ALA A 398 -3.62 -20.47 -22.14
CA ALA A 398 -3.57 -21.04 -23.49
C ALA A 398 -4.16 -20.09 -24.54
N GLN A 399 -5.29 -19.44 -24.24
CA GLN A 399 -5.86 -18.38 -25.08
C GLN A 399 -4.91 -17.20 -25.28
N LEU A 400 -4.25 -16.75 -24.21
CA LEU A 400 -3.26 -15.67 -24.25
C LEU A 400 -2.07 -16.05 -25.13
N ARG A 401 -1.51 -17.26 -24.98
CA ARG A 401 -0.42 -17.76 -25.84
C ARG A 401 -0.83 -17.83 -27.32
N ALA A 402 -2.02 -18.36 -27.61
CA ALA A 402 -2.52 -18.42 -28.99
C ALA A 402 -2.73 -17.03 -29.62
N TRP A 403 -3.21 -16.07 -28.82
CA TRP A 403 -3.33 -14.68 -29.25
C TRP A 403 -1.96 -14.03 -29.47
N ALA A 404 -1.00 -14.21 -28.54
CA ALA A 404 0.37 -13.71 -28.69
C ALA A 404 1.06 -14.28 -29.95
N CYS A 405 0.89 -15.57 -30.23
CA CYS A 405 1.35 -16.19 -31.48
C CYS A 405 0.77 -15.49 -32.72
N SER A 406 -0.54 -15.22 -32.72
CA SER A 406 -1.20 -14.48 -33.81
C SER A 406 -0.66 -13.06 -33.97
N VAL A 407 -0.36 -12.37 -32.87
CA VAL A 407 0.26 -11.04 -32.88
C VAL A 407 1.66 -11.08 -33.50
N VAL A 408 2.50 -12.04 -33.11
CA VAL A 408 3.85 -12.23 -33.66
C VAL A 408 3.78 -12.53 -35.16
N LEU A 409 2.96 -13.50 -35.57
CA LEU A 409 2.83 -13.90 -36.98
C LEU A 409 2.29 -12.76 -37.85
N LYS A 410 1.48 -11.85 -37.29
CA LYS A 410 1.02 -10.63 -37.99
C LYS A 410 2.04 -9.50 -38.02
N GLY A 411 3.27 -9.72 -37.54
CA GLY A 411 4.37 -8.76 -37.57
C GLY A 411 4.21 -7.65 -36.54
N ARG A 412 3.47 -7.90 -35.45
CA ARG A 412 3.13 -6.91 -34.42
C ARG A 412 3.83 -7.15 -33.09
N LEU A 413 4.91 -7.93 -33.08
CA LEU A 413 5.76 -8.10 -31.88
C LEU A 413 6.24 -6.75 -31.31
N PRO A 414 6.76 -5.78 -32.10
CA PRO A 414 7.15 -4.48 -31.55
C PRO A 414 5.99 -3.72 -30.90
N HIS A 415 4.78 -3.85 -31.45
CA HIS A 415 3.58 -3.21 -30.88
C HIS A 415 3.16 -3.89 -29.59
N LEU A 416 3.29 -5.22 -29.50
CA LEU A 416 3.02 -5.97 -28.27
C LEU A 416 3.99 -5.56 -27.16
N LEU A 417 5.29 -5.54 -27.44
CA LEU A 417 6.32 -5.16 -26.48
C LEU A 417 6.15 -3.71 -26.02
N ALA A 418 5.96 -2.77 -26.96
CA ALA A 418 5.67 -1.37 -26.63
C ALA A 418 4.33 -1.20 -25.88
N TRP A 419 3.30 -1.98 -26.22
CA TRP A 419 2.01 -1.90 -25.53
C TRP A 419 2.07 -2.46 -24.10
N VAL A 420 2.85 -3.51 -23.85
CA VAL A 420 2.99 -4.14 -22.53
C VAL A 420 3.97 -3.33 -21.68
N TYR A 421 5.22 -3.18 -22.14
CA TYR A 421 6.36 -2.62 -21.39
C TYR A 421 6.62 -1.13 -21.65
N ARG A 422 6.10 -0.54 -22.73
CA ARG A 422 6.36 0.85 -23.15
C ARG A 422 7.84 1.21 -23.25
N GLU A 423 8.67 0.26 -23.70
CA GLU A 423 10.05 0.55 -24.05
C GLU A 423 10.07 1.49 -25.27
N GLY A 424 10.58 2.72 -25.08
CA GLY A 424 10.60 3.75 -26.10
C GLY A 424 9.29 4.54 -26.18
N ARG A 425 9.40 5.87 -26.13
CA ARG A 425 8.32 6.88 -26.05
C ARG A 425 7.35 6.93 -27.24
N GLN A 426 7.21 5.87 -28.03
CA GLN A 426 6.20 5.80 -29.08
C GLN A 426 4.91 5.23 -28.50
N ASP A 427 3.95 6.12 -28.25
CA ASP A 427 2.56 5.72 -28.05
C ASP A 427 2.16 4.77 -29.18
N VAL A 428 1.83 3.53 -28.84
CA VAL A 428 1.33 2.55 -29.81
C VAL A 428 0.09 3.17 -30.47
N ASP A 429 0.16 3.45 -31.76
CA ASP A 429 -0.94 4.09 -32.47
C ASP A 429 -2.15 3.15 -32.46
N LEU A 430 -3.10 3.44 -31.58
CA LEU A 430 -4.38 2.72 -31.50
C LEU A 430 -5.22 2.91 -32.76
N LYS A 431 -4.86 3.84 -33.65
CA LYS A 431 -5.46 4.01 -34.98
C LYS A 431 -4.83 3.09 -36.03
N ASP A 432 -3.75 2.36 -35.74
CA ASP A 432 -3.28 1.28 -36.60
C ASP A 432 -4.40 0.24 -36.72
N ALA A 433 -4.97 0.11 -37.90
CA ALA A 433 -6.13 -0.74 -38.15
C ALA A 433 -5.87 -2.24 -37.86
N THR A 434 -4.62 -2.70 -37.95
CA THR A 434 -4.26 -4.10 -37.67
C THR A 434 -4.18 -4.31 -36.16
N TRP A 435 -3.51 -3.41 -35.45
CA TRP A 435 -3.40 -3.45 -33.99
C TRP A 435 -4.77 -3.27 -33.32
N GLY A 436 -5.57 -2.31 -33.80
CA GLY A 436 -6.95 -2.10 -33.35
C GLY A 436 -7.83 -3.34 -33.53
N ARG A 437 -7.71 -4.07 -34.66
CA ARG A 437 -8.41 -5.36 -34.88
C ARG A 437 -7.92 -6.46 -33.95
N LEU A 438 -6.61 -6.57 -33.75
CA LEU A 438 -6.02 -7.53 -32.82
C LEU A 438 -6.58 -7.33 -31.40
N LEU A 439 -6.70 -6.07 -30.96
CA LEU A 439 -7.25 -5.75 -29.64
C LEU A 439 -8.78 -5.90 -29.57
N LYS A 440 -9.52 -5.59 -30.64
CA LYS A 440 -10.98 -5.51 -30.64
C LYS A 440 -11.68 -6.80 -31.06
N ASP A 441 -11.17 -7.50 -32.06
CA ASP A 441 -11.87 -8.60 -32.72
C ASP A 441 -11.23 -9.96 -32.40
N GLU A 442 -9.95 -9.97 -32.03
CA GLU A 442 -9.18 -11.23 -31.89
C GLU A 442 -8.81 -11.60 -30.46
N ILE A 443 -8.95 -10.69 -29.49
CA ILE A 443 -8.84 -11.03 -28.06
C ILE A 443 -10.11 -11.77 -27.62
N PRO A 444 -10.00 -13.01 -27.10
CA PRO A 444 -11.14 -13.73 -26.53
C PRO A 444 -11.81 -12.94 -25.41
N ALA A 445 -13.15 -12.98 -25.36
CA ALA A 445 -13.93 -12.23 -24.38
C ALA A 445 -13.53 -12.56 -22.93
N LYS A 446 -13.15 -13.81 -22.66
CA LYS A 446 -12.70 -14.29 -21.33
C LYS A 446 -11.39 -13.66 -20.85
N LEU A 447 -10.56 -13.12 -21.75
CA LEU A 447 -9.34 -12.39 -21.37
C LEU A 447 -9.64 -10.93 -21.00
N ARG A 448 -10.81 -10.42 -21.37
CA ARG A 448 -11.20 -9.04 -21.04
C ARG A 448 -11.81 -8.98 -19.65
N SER A 449 -11.55 -7.88 -18.93
CA SER A 449 -12.31 -7.56 -17.73
C SER A 449 -13.72 -7.14 -18.11
N PRO A 450 -14.76 -7.61 -17.41
CA PRO A 450 -16.11 -7.06 -17.55
C PRO A 450 -16.11 -5.62 -17.06
N VAL A 451 -16.47 -4.67 -17.93
CA VAL A 451 -16.60 -3.25 -17.55
C VAL A 451 -18.00 -2.78 -17.95
N SER A 452 -18.88 -2.57 -16.97
CA SER A 452 -20.17 -1.91 -17.18
C SER A 452 -19.96 -0.41 -17.33
N GLY A 453 -20.36 0.17 -18.46
CA GLY A 453 -20.39 1.63 -18.68
C GLY A 453 -19.04 2.33 -18.88
N GLY A 454 -17.93 1.58 -18.96
CA GLY A 454 -16.60 2.16 -19.19
C GLY A 454 -16.16 2.13 -20.67
N PRO A 455 -15.10 2.87 -21.04
CA PRO A 455 -14.53 2.82 -22.38
C PRO A 455 -14.04 1.40 -22.69
N ARG A 456 -14.15 0.94 -23.95
CA ARG A 456 -13.77 -0.42 -24.40
C ARG A 456 -12.37 -0.86 -23.95
N ASN A 457 -11.43 0.08 -23.82
CA ASN A 457 -10.05 -0.18 -23.43
C ASN A 457 -9.89 -0.49 -21.91
N ALA A 458 -10.87 -0.14 -21.08
CA ALA A 458 -10.85 -0.48 -19.65
C ALA A 458 -10.88 -2.01 -19.43
N GLY A 459 -11.47 -2.76 -20.38
CA GLY A 459 -11.46 -4.22 -20.36
C GLY A 459 -10.08 -4.84 -20.63
N LEU A 460 -9.09 -4.06 -21.09
CA LEU A 460 -7.77 -4.55 -21.49
C LEU A 460 -6.68 -4.37 -20.42
N GLN A 461 -6.94 -3.63 -19.34
CA GLN A 461 -5.94 -3.37 -18.29
C GLN A 461 -5.48 -4.67 -17.59
N ARG A 462 -6.43 -5.58 -17.30
CA ARG A 462 -6.10 -6.89 -16.74
C ARG A 462 -5.22 -7.70 -17.70
N LEU A 463 -5.59 -7.76 -18.98
CA LEU A 463 -4.80 -8.47 -19.99
C LEU A 463 -3.38 -7.92 -20.09
N ARG A 464 -3.24 -6.60 -20.12
CA ARG A 464 -1.94 -5.94 -20.16
C ARG A 464 -1.10 -6.29 -18.92
N ALA A 465 -1.71 -6.27 -17.73
CA ALA A 465 -1.03 -6.67 -16.50
C ALA A 465 -0.62 -8.16 -16.50
N GLU A 466 -1.46 -9.05 -17.04
CA GLU A 466 -1.12 -10.47 -17.21
C GLU A 466 0.00 -10.69 -18.21
N LEU A 467 0.01 -9.97 -19.33
CA LEU A 467 1.08 -10.04 -20.30
C LEU A 467 2.39 -9.49 -19.74
N TYR A 468 2.37 -8.48 -18.87
CA TYR A 468 3.60 -7.97 -18.26
C TYR A 468 4.39 -9.06 -17.53
N ASP A 469 3.69 -9.98 -16.86
CA ASP A 469 4.30 -11.09 -16.13
C ASP A 469 4.53 -12.32 -17.03
N LEU A 470 3.56 -12.67 -17.89
CA LEU A 470 3.55 -13.93 -18.62
C LEU A 470 4.18 -13.85 -20.02
N LEU A 471 4.42 -12.66 -20.56
CA LEU A 471 4.90 -12.54 -21.95
C LEU A 471 6.30 -13.14 -22.18
N PRO A 472 7.28 -13.06 -21.26
CA PRO A 472 8.58 -13.73 -21.44
C PRO A 472 8.42 -15.25 -21.57
N GLU A 473 7.73 -15.89 -20.62
CA GLU A 473 7.42 -17.33 -20.65
C GLU A 473 6.62 -17.70 -21.90
N ALA A 474 5.57 -16.92 -22.21
CA ALA A 474 4.75 -17.17 -23.39
C ALA A 474 5.54 -17.05 -24.70
N LEU A 475 6.49 -16.11 -24.81
CA LEU A 475 7.31 -15.97 -26.01
C LEU A 475 8.38 -17.06 -26.12
N ASP A 476 8.95 -17.51 -24.99
CA ASP A 476 9.87 -18.64 -24.95
C ASP A 476 9.17 -19.95 -25.39
N ASP A 477 7.99 -20.22 -24.82
CA ASP A 477 7.12 -21.34 -25.21
C ASP A 477 6.75 -21.31 -26.70
N LEU A 478 6.56 -20.11 -27.26
CA LEU A 478 6.18 -19.93 -28.66
C LEU A 478 7.39 -19.99 -29.60
N LEU A 479 8.62 -19.81 -29.11
CA LEU A 479 9.82 -19.73 -29.94
C LEU A 479 10.02 -20.98 -30.83
N PRO A 480 9.79 -22.23 -30.39
CA PRO A 480 9.81 -23.41 -31.25
C PRO A 480 8.81 -23.32 -32.41
N VAL A 481 7.59 -22.83 -32.15
CA VAL A 481 6.54 -22.65 -33.16
C VAL A 481 6.94 -21.56 -34.16
N ILE A 482 7.46 -20.43 -33.68
CA ILE A 482 7.91 -19.32 -34.54
C ILE A 482 9.09 -19.75 -35.42
N ARG A 483 10.06 -20.50 -34.88
CA ARG A 483 11.17 -21.08 -35.67
C ARG A 483 10.68 -22.07 -36.71
N ALA A 484 9.72 -22.94 -36.36
CA ALA A 484 9.13 -23.89 -37.29
C ALA A 484 8.44 -23.18 -38.46
N VAL A 485 7.71 -22.09 -38.21
CA VAL A 485 7.09 -21.26 -39.26
C VAL A 485 8.15 -20.51 -40.08
N ALA A 486 9.17 -19.93 -39.44
CA ALA A 486 10.26 -19.22 -40.11
C ALA A 486 11.05 -20.11 -41.09
N GLY A 487 11.21 -21.39 -40.76
CA GLY A 487 11.88 -22.39 -41.59
C GLY A 487 11.07 -22.86 -42.81
N LEU A 488 9.80 -22.47 -42.95
CA LEU A 488 8.98 -22.89 -44.08
C LEU A 488 9.37 -22.17 -45.37
N GLN A 489 9.56 -22.94 -46.44
CA GLN A 489 9.67 -22.38 -47.79
C GLN A 489 8.27 -22.19 -48.39
N TYR A 490 7.92 -20.96 -48.77
CA TYR A 490 6.62 -20.68 -49.36
C TYR A 490 6.45 -21.35 -50.73
N ARG A 491 5.56 -22.35 -50.78
CA ARG A 491 5.07 -23.06 -51.97
C ARG A 491 3.53 -23.07 -52.00
N PRO A 492 2.86 -22.45 -52.98
CA PRO A 492 1.41 -22.18 -52.94
C PRO A 492 0.50 -23.37 -52.61
N ARG A 493 0.82 -24.59 -53.06
CA ARG A 493 -0.01 -25.79 -52.86
C ARG A 493 0.37 -26.64 -51.63
N ARG A 494 1.54 -26.44 -51.02
CA ARG A 494 2.05 -27.29 -49.93
C ARG A 494 2.22 -26.57 -48.60
N THR A 495 2.27 -25.23 -48.62
CA THR A 495 2.54 -24.45 -47.40
C THR A 495 1.35 -24.43 -46.45
N GLY A 496 0.12 -24.52 -46.94
CA GLY A 496 -1.08 -24.52 -46.08
C GLY A 496 -1.04 -25.60 -45.00
N PRO A 497 -0.93 -26.90 -45.38
CA PRO A 497 -0.83 -27.99 -44.42
C PRO A 497 0.42 -27.90 -43.52
N ALA A 498 1.58 -27.57 -44.08
CA ALA A 498 2.83 -27.46 -43.31
C ALA A 498 2.77 -26.31 -42.28
N PHE A 499 2.18 -25.18 -42.66
CA PHE A 499 1.95 -24.05 -41.76
C PHE A 499 0.96 -24.40 -40.66
N ALA A 500 -0.16 -25.05 -40.99
CA ALA A 500 -1.14 -25.49 -40.00
C ALA A 500 -0.53 -26.46 -38.98
N ALA A 501 0.30 -27.40 -39.44
CA ALA A 501 1.04 -28.32 -38.56
C ALA A 501 2.04 -27.58 -37.66
N ALA A 502 2.77 -26.60 -38.20
CA ALA A 502 3.75 -25.82 -37.44
C ALA A 502 3.10 -24.99 -36.32
N ILE A 503 1.93 -24.37 -36.57
CA ILE A 503 1.25 -23.55 -35.56
C ILE A 503 0.38 -24.34 -34.60
N ALA A 504 0.05 -25.61 -34.90
CA ALA A 504 -0.88 -26.42 -34.12
C ALA A 504 -0.64 -26.41 -32.59
N PRO A 505 0.61 -26.44 -32.08
CA PRO A 505 0.87 -26.37 -30.64
C PRO A 505 0.43 -25.06 -29.97
N ALA A 506 0.26 -23.99 -30.76
CA ALA A 506 -0.10 -22.64 -30.31
C ALA A 506 -1.49 -22.19 -30.76
N VAL A 507 -2.36 -23.10 -31.24
CA VAL A 507 -3.73 -22.77 -31.63
C VAL A 507 -4.69 -22.99 -30.47
N HIS A 508 -5.66 -22.09 -30.32
CA HIS A 508 -6.76 -22.24 -29.37
C HIS A 508 -8.11 -22.01 -30.06
N PRO A 509 -9.18 -22.79 -29.79
CA PRO A 509 -10.47 -22.66 -30.48
C PRO A 509 -11.13 -21.28 -30.38
N GLN A 510 -10.85 -20.54 -29.31
CA GLN A 510 -11.39 -19.21 -29.05
C GLN A 510 -10.59 -18.07 -29.70
N VAL A 511 -9.42 -18.36 -30.29
CA VAL A 511 -8.57 -17.38 -30.98
C VAL A 511 -8.58 -17.71 -32.48
N PRO A 512 -8.99 -16.78 -33.36
CA PRO A 512 -8.99 -17.03 -34.80
C PRO A 512 -7.59 -17.41 -35.29
N PRO A 513 -7.37 -18.59 -35.87
CA PRO A 513 -6.03 -19.01 -36.29
C PRO A 513 -5.55 -18.15 -37.47
N PRO A 514 -4.25 -17.86 -37.58
CA PRO A 514 -3.69 -17.06 -38.66
C PRO A 514 -3.64 -17.88 -39.97
N HIS A 515 -4.71 -17.90 -40.76
CA HIS A 515 -4.82 -18.77 -41.95
C HIS A 515 -4.70 -18.05 -43.31
N LYS A 516 -4.69 -16.71 -43.33
CA LYS A 516 -4.60 -15.88 -44.55
C LYS A 516 -3.22 -15.23 -44.66
N GLN A 517 -2.69 -15.00 -45.86
CA GLN A 517 -1.39 -14.33 -46.07
C GLN A 517 -0.16 -15.08 -45.52
N ILE A 518 -0.16 -16.42 -45.58
CA ILE A 518 0.91 -17.30 -45.05
C ILE A 518 2.33 -16.85 -45.43
N ARG A 519 2.55 -16.36 -46.66
CA ARG A 519 3.85 -15.83 -47.09
C ARG A 519 4.37 -14.69 -46.19
N ARG A 520 3.48 -13.80 -45.75
CA ARG A 520 3.84 -12.70 -44.84
C ARG A 520 4.12 -13.21 -43.44
N TYR A 521 3.36 -14.20 -42.97
CA TYR A 521 3.58 -14.80 -41.64
C TYR A 521 4.93 -15.50 -41.53
N ILE A 522 5.37 -16.18 -42.59
CA ILE A 522 6.72 -16.77 -42.65
C ILE A 522 7.78 -15.66 -42.53
N ALA A 523 7.64 -14.57 -43.30
CA ALA A 523 8.58 -13.44 -43.24
C ALA A 523 8.61 -12.75 -41.86
N HIS A 524 7.44 -12.54 -41.25
CA HIS A 524 7.35 -11.96 -39.91
C HIS A 524 7.89 -12.88 -38.83
N ALA A 525 7.65 -14.19 -38.93
CA ALA A 525 8.21 -15.18 -38.02
C ALA A 525 9.74 -15.15 -38.07
N ALA A 526 10.32 -15.17 -39.28
CA ALA A 526 11.76 -15.06 -39.47
C ALA A 526 12.34 -13.78 -38.86
N ALA A 527 11.66 -12.64 -39.04
CA ALA A 527 12.07 -11.36 -38.44
C ALA A 527 11.88 -11.30 -36.92
N ALA A 528 11.08 -12.19 -36.32
CA ALA A 528 10.75 -12.18 -34.90
C ALA A 528 11.64 -13.11 -34.05
N VAL A 529 12.32 -14.11 -34.64
CA VAL A 529 13.14 -15.09 -33.89
C VAL A 529 14.20 -14.40 -33.03
N GLU A 530 15.07 -13.61 -33.63
CA GLU A 530 16.16 -12.93 -32.91
C GLU A 530 15.65 -11.91 -31.88
N PRO A 531 14.65 -11.04 -32.19
CA PRO A 531 14.05 -10.17 -31.17
C PRO A 531 13.43 -10.92 -30.00
N ILE A 532 12.77 -12.07 -30.23
CA ILE A 532 12.21 -12.88 -29.14
C ILE A 532 13.34 -13.46 -28.29
N GLU A 533 14.39 -14.02 -28.91
CA GLU A 533 15.54 -14.56 -28.17
C GLU A 533 16.28 -13.49 -27.36
N ALA A 534 16.41 -12.28 -27.90
CA ALA A 534 16.98 -11.16 -27.16
C ALA A 534 16.08 -10.75 -25.97
N PHE A 535 14.77 -10.65 -26.21
CA PHE A 535 13.80 -10.30 -25.18
C PHE A 535 13.73 -11.33 -24.04
N VAL A 536 13.64 -12.62 -24.39
CA VAL A 536 13.61 -13.74 -23.44
C VAL A 536 14.93 -13.83 -22.68
N ARG A 537 16.09 -13.61 -23.30
CA ARG A 537 17.36 -13.54 -22.54
C ARG A 537 17.39 -12.37 -21.55
N HIS A 538 16.82 -11.23 -21.90
CA HIS A 538 16.79 -10.07 -21.02
C HIS A 538 15.79 -10.21 -19.85
N HIS A 539 14.73 -11.00 -20.02
CA HIS A 539 13.62 -11.11 -19.06
C HIS A 539 13.42 -12.53 -18.46
N GLY A 540 14.13 -13.54 -18.97
CA GLY A 540 14.02 -14.95 -18.59
C GLY A 540 14.96 -15.34 -17.45
N ASP A 541 16.02 -14.57 -17.22
CA ASP A 541 16.69 -14.53 -15.93
C ASP A 541 15.81 -13.67 -15.00
N GLY A 542 14.79 -14.30 -14.41
CA GLY A 542 13.92 -13.62 -13.44
C GLY A 542 14.74 -13.00 -12.28
N PRO A 543 14.18 -12.02 -11.53
CA PRO A 543 14.79 -11.55 -10.29
C PRO A 543 15.02 -12.68 -9.28
#